data_AF-A0A9D2TXE7-F1
#
_entry.id   AF-A0A9D2TXE7-F1
#
_cell.length_a   1.000
_cell.length_b   1.000
_cell.length_c   1.000
_cell.angle_alpha   90.00
_cell.angle_beta   90.00
_cell.angle_gamma   90.00
#
_symmetry.space_group_name_H-M   'P 1'
#
loop_
_entity.id
_entity.type
_entity.pdbx_description
1 polymer ?
#
loop_
_entity_poly.entity_id
_entity_poly.type
_entity_poly.pdbx_seq_one_letter_code
_entity_poly.pdbx_strand_id
1 'polypeptide(L)' 'MKRIKAACICQTLHFMLKENVGRDYALKLVQEEAAHYKQSLERNHVQYKILEENTLEDGSIMIKIIKQYNQSPVGDYLNV' A
#
# COMPACT_ATOMS: atom_id res chain seq x y z
N MET A 1 0.91 -29.06 15.14
CA MET A 1 0.01 -28.01 14.58
C MET A 1 0.66 -26.65 14.78
N LYS A 2 0.67 -25.78 13.76
CA LYS A 2 1.21 -24.42 13.83
C LYS A 2 0.16 -23.46 14.40
N ARG A 3 0.56 -22.59 15.34
CA ARG A 3 -0.26 -21.46 15.82
C ARG A 3 0.49 -20.17 15.54
N ILE A 4 -0.16 -19.22 14.87
CA ILE A 4 0.43 -17.90 14.59
C ILE A 4 0.34 -17.05 15.85
N LYS A 5 1.47 -16.48 16.29
CA LYS A 5 1.54 -15.58 17.44
C LYS A 5 1.56 -14.11 17.01
N ALA A 6 2.29 -13.82 15.94
CA ALA A 6 2.25 -12.54 15.24
C ALA A 6 2.52 -12.77 13.74
N ALA A 7 1.99 -11.91 12.88
CA ALA A 7 2.30 -11.90 11.46
C ALA A 7 2.02 -10.52 10.82
N CYS A 8 2.88 -10.14 9.89
CA CYS A 8 2.68 -9.03 8.97
C CYS A 8 2.98 -9.50 7.53
N ILE A 9 2.60 -8.69 6.55
CA ILE A 9 2.97 -8.87 5.15
C ILE A 9 3.72 -7.64 4.66
N CYS A 10 4.86 -7.87 4.00
CA CYS A 10 5.61 -6.85 3.28
C CYS A 10 5.19 -6.89 1.82
N GLN A 11 4.82 -5.75 1.25
CA GLN A 11 4.41 -5.64 -0.15
C GLN A 11 5.07 -4.43 -0.80
N THR A 12 5.39 -4.58 -2.08
CA THR A 12 5.69 -3.48 -2.99
C THR A 12 4.50 -3.37 -3.94
N LEU A 13 3.82 -2.23 -3.91
CA LEU A 13 2.66 -1.94 -4.72
C LEU A 13 3.08 -0.97 -5.83
N HIS A 14 2.61 -1.22 -7.05
CA HIS A 14 2.82 -0.35 -8.20
C HIS A 14 1.47 0.09 -8.74
N PHE A 15 1.15 1.35 -8.52
CA PHE A 15 -0.03 2.02 -9.08
C PHE A 15 0.37 2.53 -10.46
N MET A 16 -0.14 1.86 -11.49
CA MET A 16 0.20 2.15 -12.88
C MET A 16 -0.78 3.15 -13.49
N LEU A 17 -0.32 3.92 -14.48
CA LEU A 17 -1.20 4.81 -15.22
C LEU A 17 -2.22 3.99 -16.01
N LYS A 18 -3.47 4.46 -16.03
CA LYS A 18 -4.52 3.86 -16.83
C LYS A 18 -4.25 4.09 -18.33
N GLU A 19 -4.36 3.03 -19.11
CA GLU A 19 -4.24 3.09 -20.56
C GLU A 19 -5.50 3.70 -21.21
N ASN A 20 -5.36 4.20 -22.44
CA ASN A 20 -6.46 4.74 -23.26
C ASN A 20 -7.16 5.99 -22.70
N VAL A 21 -6.48 6.76 -21.86
CA VAL A 21 -6.93 8.08 -21.41
C VAL A 21 -5.82 9.13 -21.60
N GLY A 22 -6.19 10.42 -21.59
CA GLY A 22 -5.20 11.50 -21.68
C GLY A 22 -4.22 11.48 -20.51
N ARG A 23 -2.95 11.84 -20.76
CA ARG A 23 -1.86 11.75 -19.78
C ARG A 23 -2.19 12.45 -18.45
N ASP A 24 -2.67 13.69 -18.49
CA ASP A 24 -2.99 14.45 -17.28
C ASP A 24 -4.10 13.78 -16.45
N TYR A 25 -5.07 13.18 -17.13
CA TYR A 25 -6.14 12.43 -16.47
C TYR A 25 -5.62 11.11 -15.89
N ALA A 26 -4.72 10.41 -16.60
CA ALA A 26 -4.07 9.20 -16.10
C ALA A 26 -3.25 9.47 -14.83
N LEU A 27 -2.52 10.60 -14.80
CA LEU A 27 -1.76 11.05 -13.63
C LEU A 27 -2.67 11.37 -12.44
N LYS A 28 -3.82 11.99 -12.69
CA LYS A 28 -4.80 12.25 -11.63
C LYS A 28 -5.37 10.95 -11.05
N LEU A 29 -5.75 10.01 -11.92
CA LEU A 29 -6.31 8.72 -11.50
C LEU A 29 -5.34 7.90 -10.64
N VAL A 30 -4.04 7.87 -11.01
CA VAL A 30 -3.06 7.09 -10.24
C VAL A 30 -2.85 7.67 -8.83
N GLN A 31 -2.88 9.01 -8.69
CA GLN A 31 -2.81 9.69 -7.40
C GLN A 31 -4.06 9.41 -6.55
N GLU A 32 -5.24 9.47 -7.16
CA GLU A 32 -6.50 9.13 -6.48
C GLU A 32 -6.54 7.66 -6.03
N GLU A 33 -6.03 6.74 -6.84
CA GLU A 33 -5.98 5.32 -6.50
C GLU A 33 -5.04 5.04 -5.31
N ALA A 34 -3.84 5.62 -5.32
CA ALA A 34 -2.90 5.50 -4.20
C ALA A 34 -3.46 6.13 -2.91
N ALA A 35 -4.14 7.29 -3.02
CA ALA A 35 -4.79 7.93 -1.88
C ALA A 35 -5.96 7.08 -1.34
N HIS A 36 -6.79 6.54 -2.22
CA HIS A 36 -7.89 5.68 -1.84
C HIS A 36 -7.41 4.37 -1.19
N TYR A 37 -6.32 3.80 -1.66
CA TYR A 37 -5.68 2.64 -1.01
C TYR A 37 -5.29 2.96 0.44
N LYS A 38 -4.58 4.07 0.67
CA LYS A 38 -4.18 4.52 2.02
C LYS A 38 -5.41 4.78 2.90
N GLN A 39 -6.42 5.48 2.39
CA GLN A 39 -7.68 5.73 3.11
C GLN A 39 -8.42 4.44 3.49
N SER A 40 -8.38 3.42 2.63
CA SER A 40 -8.97 2.12 2.92
C SER A 40 -8.27 1.40 4.08
N LEU A 41 -6.94 1.55 4.21
CA LEU A 41 -6.21 0.99 5.35
C LEU A 41 -6.65 1.65 6.66
N GLU A 42 -6.75 2.98 6.67
CA GLU A 42 -7.22 3.76 7.82
C GLU A 42 -8.66 3.39 8.21
N ARG A 43 -9.57 3.40 7.23
CA ARG A 43 -11.00 3.09 7.45
C ARG A 43 -11.19 1.70 8.05
N ASN A 44 -10.39 0.73 7.62
CA ASN A 44 -10.45 -0.64 8.10
C ASN A 44 -9.59 -0.87 9.36
N HIS A 45 -8.97 0.17 9.92
CA HIS A 45 -8.09 0.10 11.09
C HIS A 45 -6.97 -0.96 10.94
N VAL A 46 -6.49 -1.14 9.70
CA VAL A 46 -5.38 -2.05 9.41
C VAL A 46 -4.13 -1.46 10.04
N GLN A 47 -3.38 -2.24 10.82
CA GLN A 47 -2.08 -1.78 11.32
C GLN A 47 -1.06 -1.86 10.19
N TYR A 48 -0.43 -0.74 9.83
CA TYR A 48 0.57 -0.71 8.76
C TYR A 48 1.63 0.38 8.97
N LYS A 49 2.71 0.26 8.21
CA LYS A 49 3.77 1.25 8.09
C LYS A 49 4.23 1.36 6.64
N ILE A 50 4.18 2.55 6.07
CA ILE A 50 4.77 2.83 4.76
C ILE A 50 6.28 2.99 4.97
N LEU A 51 7.06 2.19 4.25
CA LEU A 51 8.53 2.22 4.28
C LEU A 51 9.09 3.18 3.23
N GLU A 52 8.51 3.15 2.03
CA GLU A 52 8.91 4.01 0.91
C GLU A 52 7.68 4.34 0.07
N GLU A 53 7.60 5.56 -0.45
CA GLU A 53 6.60 6.00 -1.41
C GLU A 53 7.30 6.91 -2.43
N ASN A 54 7.31 6.49 -3.70
CA ASN A 54 8.01 7.19 -4.78
C ASN A 54 7.10 7.34 -6.00
N THR A 55 7.10 8.53 -6.61
CA THR A 55 6.54 8.73 -7.95
C THR A 55 7.66 8.52 -8.97
N LEU A 56 7.45 7.63 -9.94
CA LEU A 56 8.43 7.32 -10.98
C LEU A 56 8.38 8.34 -12.13
N GLU A 57 9.36 8.30 -13.03
CA GLU A 57 9.49 9.25 -14.16
C GLU A 57 8.28 9.22 -15.12
N ASP A 58 7.63 8.07 -15.25
CA ASP A 58 6.41 7.90 -16.05
C ASP A 58 5.16 8.48 -15.36
N GLY A 59 5.26 8.82 -14.07
CA GLY A 59 4.20 9.33 -13.21
C GLY A 59 3.45 8.25 -12.41
N SER A 60 3.84 6.98 -12.55
CA SER A 60 3.30 5.89 -11.73
C SER A 60 3.82 5.99 -10.29
N ILE A 61 3.14 5.34 -9.34
CA ILE A 61 3.50 5.42 -7.91
C ILE A 61 3.90 4.04 -7.41
N MET A 62 5.04 3.96 -6.74
CA MET A 62 5.49 2.76 -6.05
C MET A 62 5.44 2.96 -4.54
N ILE A 63 4.79 2.06 -3.82
CA ILE A 63 4.70 2.07 -2.35
C ILE A 63 5.23 0.76 -1.79
N LYS A 64 6.25 0.83 -0.94
CA LYS A 64 6.66 -0.29 -0.08
C LYS A 64 5.99 -0.14 1.28
N ILE A 65 5.28 -1.19 1.70
CA ILE A 65 4.46 -1.18 2.91
C ILE A 65 4.63 -2.49 3.68
N ILE A 66 4.69 -2.39 5.01
CA ILE A 66 4.45 -3.50 5.92
C ILE A 66 3.04 -3.31 6.49
N LYS A 67 2.19 -4.34 6.45
CA LYS A 67 0.85 -4.25 7.05
C LYS A 67 0.42 -5.55 7.72
N GLN A 68 -0.62 -5.46 8.54
CA GLN A 68 -1.23 -6.60 9.21
C GLN A 68 -1.64 -7.68 8.19
N TYR A 69 -1.30 -8.94 8.50
CA TYR A 69 -1.69 -10.08 7.67
C TYR A 69 -2.99 -10.69 8.18
N ASN A 70 -4.07 -10.48 7.43
CA ASN A 70 -5.43 -10.87 7.81
C ASN A 70 -5.78 -10.31 9.20
N GLN A 71 -6.29 -11.16 10.10
CA GLN A 71 -6.61 -10.78 11.49
C GLN A 71 -5.52 -11.20 12.48
N SER A 72 -4.32 -11.55 12.00
CA SER A 72 -3.23 -11.95 12.89
C SER A 72 -2.76 -10.75 13.71
N PRO A 73 -2.36 -10.93 14.98
CA PRO A 73 -1.68 -9.89 15.73
C PRO A 73 -0.41 -9.46 14.99
N VAL A 74 -0.08 -8.17 14.97
CA VAL A 74 1.18 -7.70 14.34
C VAL A 74 2.40 -7.88 15.24
N GLY A 75 2.22 -7.94 16.56
CA GLY A 75 3.34 -7.99 17.51
C GLY A 75 4.30 -6.82 17.30
N ASP A 76 5.60 -7.08 17.32
CA ASP A 76 6.63 -6.05 17.17
C ASP A 76 7.05 -5.79 15.71
N TYR A 77 6.42 -6.43 14.73
CA TYR A 77 6.84 -6.35 13.32
C TYR A 77 6.69 -4.96 12.68
N LEU A 78 5.95 -4.05 13.30
CA LEU A 78 5.81 -2.66 12.83
C LEU A 78 6.69 -1.67 13.60
N ASN A 79 7.44 -2.12 14.62
CA ASN A 79 8.35 -1.28 15.43
C ASN A 79 9.71 -1.03 14.73
N VAL A 80 9.73 -1.12 13.40
CA VAL A 80 10.95 -1.02 12.57
C VAL A 80 11.46 0.41 12.47
#